data_AF-A0A6L3A7L4-F1
#
_entry.id   AF-A0A6L3A7L4-F1
#
_cell.length_a   1.000
_cell.length_b   1.000
_cell.length_c   1.000
_cell.angle_alpha   90.00
_cell.angle_beta   90.00
_cell.angle_gamma   90.00
#
_symmetry.space_group_name_H-M   'P 1'
#
loop_
_entity.id
_entity.type
_entity.pdbx_description
1 polymer ?
#
loop_
_entity_poly.entity_id
_entity_poly.type
_entity_poly.pdbx_seq_one_letter_code
_entity_poly.pdbx_strand_id
1 'polypeptide(L)'
;MRADRSGAAGAFTLIETLVVVAIIALLLSLLAPGLRSARARMYTLGCSSNLRNTTFQFRLFVEGEREDGRGDSDERYGPTSGRFQIDDFQESLYGVAEFWDLGNPSTVPLASDHAMRCPASGSDLTRVGRQLDLRDAITPAENVSVALNMRLLQAVVEFQGQMRLAPVASCSLSARVLEHPYAPLAIDVDGVAAMRKVGNPFYIAPPIPNVPEDDYTSGAYWSPAHRHHGQTVVGFVGGHVLRSPTPEREPWDWAYQAEVR
;
A
#
# COMPACT_ATOMS: atom_id res chain seq x y z
N MET A 1 35.54 71.28 5.83
CA MET A 1 36.25 69.99 5.78
C MET A 1 35.24 68.85 5.81
N ARG A 2 34.96 68.23 4.66
CA ARG A 2 34.28 66.93 4.58
C ARG A 2 35.22 66.04 3.78
N ALA A 3 35.80 65.05 4.45
CA ALA A 3 36.64 64.05 3.81
C ALA A 3 35.74 63.12 3.01
N ASP A 4 35.90 63.16 1.69
CA ASP A 4 35.23 62.25 0.77
C ASP A 4 35.88 60.87 0.91
N ARG A 5 35.18 59.93 1.54
CA ARG A 5 35.61 58.53 1.58
C ARG A 5 35.14 57.89 0.28
N SER A 6 35.99 57.96 -0.75
CA SER A 6 35.84 57.17 -1.97
C SER A 6 36.00 55.69 -1.62
N GLY A 7 34.93 55.09 -1.09
CA GLY A 7 34.82 53.64 -0.99
C GLY A 7 34.83 53.10 -2.41
N ALA A 8 35.95 52.49 -2.83
CA ALA A 8 36.04 51.73 -4.05
C ALA A 8 35.05 50.56 -3.95
N ALA A 9 33.80 50.78 -4.36
CA ALA A 9 32.84 49.73 -4.56
C ALA A 9 33.35 48.92 -5.76
N GLY A 10 33.93 47.75 -5.48
CA GLY A 10 34.38 46.82 -6.51
C GLY A 10 33.19 46.44 -7.39
N ALA A 11 33.19 46.89 -8.64
CA ALA A 11 32.21 46.48 -9.62
C ALA A 11 32.53 45.04 -10.05
N PHE A 12 31.58 44.13 -9.87
CA PHE A 12 31.73 42.71 -10.20
C PHE A 12 31.86 42.53 -11.71
N THR A 13 32.86 41.79 -12.18
CA THR A 13 33.08 41.57 -13.60
C THR A 13 32.23 40.41 -14.13
N LEU A 14 31.85 40.45 -15.40
CA LEU A 14 31.08 39.38 -16.05
C LEU A 14 31.83 38.03 -16.01
N ILE A 15 33.16 38.06 -16.09
CA ILE A 15 34.00 36.86 -16.03
C ILE A 15 34.01 36.23 -14.62
N GLU A 16 34.04 37.03 -13.55
CA GLU A 16 33.97 36.52 -12.18
C GLU A 16 32.65 35.78 -11.93
N THR A 17 31.52 36.34 -12.39
CA THR A 17 30.23 35.65 -12.29
C THR A 17 30.25 34.35 -13.09
N LEU A 18 30.78 34.37 -14.31
CA LEU A 18 30.84 33.19 -15.19
C LEU A 18 31.61 32.03 -14.57
N VAL A 19 32.77 32.30 -13.96
CA VAL A 19 33.59 31.28 -13.30
C VAL A 19 32.84 30.68 -12.10
N VAL A 20 32.13 31.51 -11.31
CA VAL A 20 31.36 31.04 -10.16
C VAL A 20 30.22 30.12 -10.57
N VAL A 21 29.40 30.50 -11.56
CA VAL A 21 28.34 29.60 -12.04
C VAL A 21 28.90 28.33 -12.68
N ALA A 22 30.06 28.39 -13.35
CA ALA A 22 30.72 27.19 -13.88
C ALA A 22 31.13 26.21 -12.77
N ILE A 23 31.70 26.71 -11.67
CA ILE A 23 32.07 25.88 -10.52
C ILE A 23 30.82 25.32 -9.82
N ILE A 24 29.77 26.13 -9.62
CA ILE A 24 28.51 25.65 -9.02
C ILE A 24 27.88 24.55 -9.90
N ALA A 25 27.86 24.73 -11.22
CA ALA A 25 27.34 23.73 -12.16
C ALA A 25 28.13 22.40 -12.08
N LEU A 26 29.47 22.47 -12.00
CA LEU A 26 30.32 21.30 -11.82
C LEU A 26 30.00 20.58 -10.50
N LEU A 27 29.91 21.31 -9.39
CA LEU A 27 29.58 20.72 -8.08
C LEU A 27 28.20 20.05 -8.10
N LEU A 28 27.16 20.73 -8.63
CA LEU A 28 25.82 20.18 -8.72
C LEU A 28 25.77 18.90 -9.59
N SER A 29 26.58 18.81 -10.63
CA SER A 29 26.67 17.62 -11.48
C SER A 29 27.14 16.37 -10.71
N LEU A 30 28.03 16.56 -9.73
CA LEU A 30 28.54 15.50 -8.86
C LEU A 30 27.55 15.14 -7.74
N LEU A 31 26.76 16.11 -7.27
CA LEU A 31 25.78 15.91 -6.18
C LEU A 31 24.48 15.24 -6.66
N ALA A 32 24.06 15.50 -7.90
CA ALA A 32 22.80 15.00 -8.46
C ALA A 32 22.60 13.46 -8.35
N PRO A 33 23.56 12.58 -8.70
CA PRO A 33 23.37 11.13 -8.57
C PRO A 33 23.23 10.68 -7.11
N GLY A 34 23.95 11.32 -6.18
CA GLY A 34 23.87 11.05 -4.75
C GLY A 34 22.48 11.36 -4.19
N LEU A 35 21.90 12.51 -4.55
CA LEU A 35 20.57 12.91 -4.11
C LEU A 35 19.47 11.98 -4.64
N ARG A 36 19.56 11.54 -5.90
CA ARG A 36 18.62 10.56 -6.49
C ARG A 36 18.64 9.24 -5.73
N SER A 37 19.83 8.73 -5.41
CA SER A 37 19.98 7.49 -4.63
C SER A 37 19.43 7.65 -3.20
N ALA A 38 19.73 8.77 -2.53
CA ALA A 38 19.22 9.06 -1.20
C ALA A 38 17.68 9.09 -1.17
N ARG A 39 17.06 9.79 -2.13
CA ARG A 39 15.59 9.88 -2.25
C ARG A 39 14.94 8.51 -2.47
N ALA A 40 15.51 7.67 -3.33
CA ALA A 40 15.01 6.32 -3.57
C ALA A 40 15.04 5.44 -2.30
N ARG A 41 16.10 5.55 -1.50
CA ARG A 41 16.20 4.90 -0.17
C ARG A 41 15.15 5.43 0.79
N MET A 42 14.93 6.75 0.84
CA MET A 42 13.89 7.35 1.69
C MET A 42 12.50 6.85 1.34
N TYR A 43 12.16 6.76 0.05
CA TYR A 43 10.86 6.20 -0.37
C TYR A 43 10.70 4.74 0.03
N THR A 44 11.77 3.97 -0.07
CA THR A 44 11.82 2.56 0.32
C THR A 44 11.64 2.37 1.83
N LEU A 45 12.21 3.27 2.63
CA LEU A 45 11.99 3.32 4.08
C LEU A 45 10.56 3.75 4.42
N GLY A 46 10.04 4.79 3.76
CA GLY A 46 8.69 5.29 3.97
C GLY A 46 7.62 4.24 3.66
N CYS A 47 7.70 3.59 2.49
CA CYS A 47 6.78 2.51 2.13
C CYS A 47 6.83 1.36 3.16
N SER A 48 8.01 0.92 3.59
CA SER A 48 8.12 -0.11 4.63
C SER A 48 7.57 0.31 5.98
N SER A 49 7.74 1.57 6.36
CA SER A 49 7.17 2.11 7.59
C SER A 49 5.64 2.08 7.53
N ASN A 50 5.07 2.49 6.40
CA ASN A 50 3.62 2.48 6.17
C ASN A 50 3.07 1.05 6.22
N LEU A 51 3.69 0.09 5.52
CA LEU A 51 3.27 -1.31 5.59
C LEU A 51 3.45 -1.91 6.99
N ARG A 52 4.49 -1.53 7.73
CA ARG A 52 4.66 -1.98 9.11
C ARG A 52 3.54 -1.44 10.00
N ASN A 53 3.13 -0.18 9.80
CA ASN A 53 1.96 0.38 10.47
C ASN A 53 0.70 -0.41 10.09
N THR A 54 0.48 -0.71 8.81
CA THR A 54 -0.64 -1.56 8.36
C THR A 54 -0.65 -2.91 9.07
N THR A 55 0.48 -3.61 9.16
CA THR A 55 0.55 -4.91 9.85
C THR A 55 0.32 -4.79 11.36
N PHE A 56 0.71 -3.68 11.97
CA PHE A 56 0.41 -3.40 13.37
C PHE A 56 -1.08 -3.15 13.60
N GLN A 57 -1.70 -2.32 12.75
CA GLN A 57 -3.15 -2.08 12.76
C GLN A 57 -3.94 -3.39 12.55
N PHE A 58 -3.46 -4.27 11.67
CA PHE A 58 -4.09 -5.57 11.45
C PHE A 58 -4.11 -6.42 12.71
N ARG A 59 -3.02 -6.46 13.46
CA ARG A 59 -2.96 -7.22 14.71
C ARG A 59 -3.96 -6.70 15.73
N LEU A 60 -4.04 -5.38 15.92
CA LEU A 60 -5.04 -4.76 16.79
C LEU A 60 -6.48 -5.07 16.32
N PHE A 61 -6.69 -5.08 15.00
CA PHE A 61 -7.98 -5.42 14.39
C PHE A 61 -8.35 -6.89 14.65
N VAL A 62 -7.41 -7.82 14.51
CA VAL A 62 -7.62 -9.25 14.79
C VAL A 62 -7.94 -9.48 16.28
N GLU A 63 -7.19 -8.84 17.17
CA GLU A 63 -7.33 -8.97 18.62
C GLU A 63 -8.60 -8.28 19.16
N GLY A 64 -9.26 -7.45 18.35
CA GLY A 64 -10.50 -6.76 18.73
C GLY A 64 -10.29 -5.62 19.73
N GLU A 65 -9.07 -5.09 19.81
CA GLU A 65 -8.68 -4.03 20.77
C GLU A 65 -8.98 -2.60 20.25
N ARG A 66 -9.74 -2.49 19.17
CA ARG A 66 -10.08 -1.21 18.53
C ARG A 66 -11.28 -0.56 19.20
N GLU A 67 -11.18 0.75 19.48
CA GLU A 67 -12.26 1.53 20.10
C GLU A 67 -13.48 1.67 19.16
N ASP A 68 -13.24 1.76 17.86
CA ASP A 68 -14.26 1.83 16.80
C ASP A 68 -14.85 0.45 16.41
N GLY A 69 -14.37 -0.64 17.03
CA GLY A 69 -14.77 -2.00 16.68
C GLY A 69 -14.23 -2.44 15.31
N ARG A 70 -14.87 -3.47 14.73
CA ARG A 70 -14.50 -4.07 13.44
C ARG A 70 -15.58 -3.90 12.38
N GLY A 71 -16.44 -2.90 12.55
CA GLY A 71 -17.46 -2.55 11.58
C GLY A 71 -18.51 -3.66 11.35
N ASP A 72 -18.91 -3.88 10.11
CA ASP A 72 -19.96 -4.83 9.73
C ASP A 72 -19.64 -6.27 10.22
N SER A 73 -18.37 -6.63 10.37
CA SER A 73 -17.94 -7.90 10.98
C SER A 73 -18.46 -8.11 12.38
N ASP A 74 -18.45 -7.08 13.24
CA ASP A 74 -18.91 -7.22 14.61
C ASP A 74 -20.45 -7.34 14.66
N GLU A 75 -21.17 -6.69 13.75
CA GLU A 75 -22.62 -6.90 13.60
C GLU A 75 -22.92 -8.32 13.11
N ARG A 76 -22.11 -8.81 12.17
CA ARG A 76 -22.32 -10.08 11.49
C ARG A 76 -21.94 -11.31 12.32
N TYR A 77 -20.81 -11.25 13.01
CA TYR A 77 -20.25 -12.37 13.75
C TYR A 77 -20.38 -12.20 15.27
N GLY A 78 -20.58 -10.97 15.73
CA GLY A 78 -20.50 -10.60 17.14
C GLY A 78 -19.08 -10.13 17.51
N PRO A 79 -18.95 -9.12 18.39
CA PRO A 79 -17.67 -8.49 18.73
C PRO A 79 -16.70 -9.44 19.46
N THR A 80 -17.22 -10.49 20.09
CA THR A 80 -16.42 -11.48 20.84
C THR A 80 -16.09 -12.73 20.02
N SER A 81 -16.60 -12.84 18.79
CA SER A 81 -16.42 -14.04 17.95
C SER A 81 -14.96 -14.24 17.52
N GLY A 82 -14.15 -13.18 17.56
CA GLY A 82 -12.81 -13.17 16.99
C GLY A 82 -12.80 -13.31 15.47
N ARG A 83 -13.98 -13.32 14.81
CA ARG A 83 -14.10 -13.43 13.35
C ARG A 83 -14.38 -12.07 12.73
N PHE A 84 -13.82 -11.85 11.54
CA PHE A 84 -14.00 -10.61 10.79
C PHE A 84 -13.73 -10.85 9.30
N GLN A 85 -14.12 -9.91 8.44
CA GLN A 85 -13.80 -9.91 7.02
C GLN A 85 -12.63 -8.96 6.73
N ILE A 86 -11.81 -9.30 5.75
CA ILE A 86 -10.62 -8.49 5.43
C ILE A 86 -10.99 -7.16 4.75
N ASP A 87 -12.17 -7.07 4.12
CA ASP A 87 -12.73 -5.83 3.56
C ASP A 87 -12.95 -4.80 4.65
N ASP A 88 -13.58 -5.15 5.77
CA ASP A 88 -13.77 -4.23 6.89
C ASP A 88 -12.43 -3.72 7.44
N PHE A 89 -11.41 -4.59 7.48
CA PHE A 89 -10.05 -4.15 7.82
C PHE A 89 -9.52 -3.14 6.79
N GLN A 90 -9.67 -3.40 5.50
CA GLN A 90 -9.25 -2.47 4.44
C GLN A 90 -9.98 -1.13 4.53
N GLU A 91 -11.28 -1.17 4.78
CA GLU A 91 -12.13 0.01 4.91
C GLU A 91 -11.74 0.83 6.14
N SER A 92 -11.39 0.16 7.26
CA SER A 92 -10.84 0.83 8.44
C SER A 92 -9.52 1.56 8.16
N LEU A 93 -8.65 1.00 7.32
CA LEU A 93 -7.37 1.63 6.96
C LEU A 93 -7.56 2.88 6.11
N TYR A 94 -8.56 2.89 5.24
CA TYR A 94 -8.94 4.05 4.45
C TYR A 94 -9.89 4.99 5.19
N GLY A 95 -10.50 4.54 6.29
CA GLY A 95 -11.59 5.22 6.98
C GLY A 95 -12.77 5.50 6.05
N VAL A 96 -13.22 4.50 5.31
CA VAL A 96 -14.42 4.55 4.45
C VAL A 96 -15.52 3.67 5.04
N ALA A 97 -16.70 3.67 4.41
CA ALA A 97 -17.87 2.92 4.86
C ALA A 97 -18.26 3.28 6.31
N GLU A 98 -18.38 2.30 7.20
CA GLU A 98 -18.77 2.46 8.61
C GLU A 98 -17.71 3.14 9.50
N PHE A 99 -16.45 3.17 9.06
CA PHE A 99 -15.35 3.81 9.79
C PHE A 99 -15.27 5.33 9.54
N TRP A 100 -16.23 5.87 8.81
CA TRP A 100 -16.25 7.24 8.37
C TRP A 100 -17.18 8.11 9.23
N ASP A 101 -16.76 9.34 9.55
CA ASP A 101 -17.59 10.31 10.27
C ASP A 101 -18.57 10.99 9.29
N LEU A 102 -19.86 10.60 9.36
CA LEU A 102 -20.94 10.89 8.40
C LEU A 102 -21.44 12.36 8.42
N GLY A 103 -20.54 13.34 8.57
CA GLY A 103 -20.91 14.73 8.84
C GLY A 103 -21.25 15.59 7.62
N ASN A 104 -20.58 15.43 6.48
CA ASN A 104 -20.84 16.17 5.22
C ASN A 104 -20.08 15.56 4.03
N PRO A 105 -20.57 15.70 2.78
CA PRO A 105 -19.82 15.27 1.59
C PRO A 105 -18.48 16.02 1.54
N SER A 106 -17.40 15.29 1.76
CA SER A 106 -16.04 15.83 1.75
C SER A 106 -15.17 15.00 0.82
N THR A 107 -14.24 15.68 0.14
CA THR A 107 -13.13 15.05 -0.57
C THR A 107 -11.88 15.32 0.24
N VAL A 108 -11.28 14.28 0.80
CA VAL A 108 -10.15 14.39 1.72
C VAL A 108 -8.92 13.78 1.04
N PRO A 109 -7.87 14.56 0.75
CA PRO A 109 -6.61 14.02 0.27
C PRO A 109 -5.99 13.06 1.29
N LEU A 110 -5.54 11.90 0.83
CA LEU A 110 -4.75 11.00 1.66
C LEU A 110 -3.32 11.53 1.74
N ALA A 111 -2.85 11.76 2.95
CA ALA A 111 -1.51 12.24 3.22
C ALA A 111 -0.45 11.29 2.61
N SER A 112 0.73 11.82 2.29
CA SER A 112 1.80 11.03 1.65
C SER A 112 2.30 9.88 2.53
N ASP A 113 2.18 10.03 3.85
CA ASP A 113 2.55 9.07 4.90
C ASP A 113 1.38 8.17 5.33
N HIS A 114 0.23 8.24 4.65
CA HIS A 114 -0.89 7.35 4.90
C HIS A 114 -0.49 5.88 4.76
N ALA A 115 -0.97 5.01 5.65
CA ALA A 115 -0.57 3.59 5.73
C ALA A 115 -0.81 2.83 4.40
N MET A 116 -1.86 3.20 3.67
CA MET A 116 -2.21 2.63 2.36
C MET A 116 -1.61 3.35 1.15
N ARG A 117 -0.61 4.22 1.35
CA ARG A 117 0.07 4.96 0.27
C ARG A 117 1.57 4.65 0.25
N CYS A 118 2.10 4.44 -0.94
CA CYS A 118 3.53 4.36 -1.20
C CYS A 118 4.06 5.74 -1.60
N PRO A 119 5.00 6.36 -0.85
CA PRO A 119 5.59 7.63 -1.23
C PRO A 119 6.32 7.60 -2.59
N ALA A 120 6.74 6.40 -3.04
CA ALA A 120 7.39 6.21 -4.34
C ALA A 120 6.43 6.29 -5.53
N SER A 121 5.12 6.12 -5.33
CA SER A 121 4.16 6.22 -6.43
C SER A 121 4.06 7.66 -6.94
N GLY A 122 4.21 8.65 -6.04
CA GLY A 122 4.07 10.07 -6.35
C GLY A 122 2.65 10.48 -6.76
N SER A 123 1.71 9.53 -6.77
CA SER A 123 0.34 9.74 -7.19
C SER A 123 -0.52 10.20 -6.04
N ASP A 124 -1.41 11.16 -6.29
CA ASP A 124 -2.37 11.62 -5.30
C ASP A 124 -3.58 10.69 -5.23
N LEU A 125 -4.06 10.49 -4.01
CA LEU A 125 -5.25 9.72 -3.68
C LEU A 125 -6.15 10.59 -2.84
N THR A 126 -7.45 10.56 -3.12
CA THR A 126 -8.46 11.23 -2.32
C THR A 126 -9.52 10.24 -1.89
N ARG A 127 -10.04 10.47 -0.68
CA ARG A 127 -11.20 9.79 -0.15
C ARG A 127 -12.44 10.63 -0.40
N VAL A 128 -13.52 10.02 -0.91
CA VAL A 128 -14.78 10.66 -1.27
C VAL A 128 -15.88 10.21 -0.31
N GLY A 129 -16.40 11.14 0.48
CA GLY A 129 -17.30 10.86 1.58
C GLY A 129 -18.73 10.44 1.24
N ARG A 130 -19.18 10.54 -0.01
CA ARG A 130 -20.59 10.22 -0.32
C ARG A 130 -20.80 8.78 -0.83
N GLN A 131 -19.78 7.95 -0.76
CA GLN A 131 -19.79 6.61 -1.34
C GLN A 131 -19.69 5.54 -0.28
N LEU A 132 -20.56 4.54 -0.40
CA LEU A 132 -20.63 3.38 0.51
C LEU A 132 -19.70 2.25 0.04
N ASP A 133 -19.42 2.17 -1.26
CA ASP A 133 -18.50 1.16 -1.81
C ASP A 133 -17.07 1.71 -1.82
N LEU A 134 -16.14 0.96 -1.25
CA LEU A 134 -14.70 1.24 -1.26
C LEU A 134 -14.18 1.64 -2.65
N ARG A 135 -14.66 0.98 -3.71
CA ARG A 135 -14.20 1.23 -5.10
C ARG A 135 -14.48 2.66 -5.56
N ASP A 136 -15.57 3.24 -5.08
CA ASP A 136 -15.98 4.60 -5.42
C ASP A 136 -15.51 5.62 -4.37
N ALA A 137 -15.19 5.15 -3.16
CA ALA A 137 -14.73 5.98 -2.06
C ALA A 137 -13.26 6.40 -2.18
N ILE A 138 -12.42 5.68 -2.91
CA ILE A 138 -11.00 6.01 -3.11
C ILE A 138 -10.70 6.31 -4.58
N THR A 139 -10.26 7.53 -4.88
CA THR A 139 -10.09 8.00 -6.26
C THR A 139 -8.76 8.75 -6.50
N PRO A 140 -8.18 8.65 -7.71
CA PRO A 140 -8.51 7.66 -8.73
C PRO A 140 -7.98 6.27 -8.35
N ALA A 141 -8.72 5.21 -8.69
CA ALA A 141 -8.37 3.84 -8.30
C ALA A 141 -7.02 3.39 -8.89
N GLU A 142 -6.65 3.91 -10.06
CA GLU A 142 -5.36 3.66 -10.70
C GLU A 142 -4.16 4.14 -9.88
N ASN A 143 -4.38 5.07 -8.96
CA ASN A 143 -3.33 5.61 -8.08
C ASN A 143 -3.15 4.79 -6.79
N VAL A 144 -3.98 3.76 -6.57
CA VAL A 144 -3.82 2.83 -5.45
C VAL A 144 -2.44 2.17 -5.56
N SER A 145 -1.71 2.22 -4.45
CA SER A 145 -0.32 1.75 -4.37
C SER A 145 -0.10 0.65 -3.34
N VAL A 146 -1.12 0.31 -2.54
CA VAL A 146 -1.09 -0.83 -1.62
C VAL A 146 -2.36 -1.64 -1.82
N ALA A 147 -2.22 -2.94 -2.04
CA ALA A 147 -3.30 -3.91 -2.12
C ALA A 147 -3.22 -4.89 -0.95
N LEU A 148 -4.34 -5.48 -0.55
CA LEU A 148 -4.35 -6.62 0.37
C LEU A 148 -4.26 -7.94 -0.41
N ASN A 149 -3.83 -9.00 0.28
CA ASN A 149 -3.78 -10.33 -0.30
C ASN A 149 -5.21 -10.83 -0.58
N MET A 150 -5.53 -11.09 -1.84
CA MET A 150 -6.87 -11.51 -2.26
C MET A 150 -7.30 -12.85 -1.67
N ARG A 151 -6.36 -13.72 -1.28
CA ARG A 151 -6.69 -15.01 -0.62
C ARG A 151 -7.23 -14.84 0.79
N LEU A 152 -6.98 -13.68 1.42
CA LEU A 152 -7.58 -13.30 2.70
C LEU A 152 -9.00 -12.73 2.53
N LEU A 153 -9.36 -12.30 1.32
CA LEU A 153 -10.70 -11.82 0.97
C LEU A 153 -11.59 -12.95 0.49
N GLN A 154 -11.02 -13.83 -0.31
CA GLN A 154 -11.76 -14.84 -1.04
C GLN A 154 -10.94 -16.12 -1.09
N ALA A 155 -11.49 -17.18 -0.52
CA ALA A 155 -10.86 -18.50 -0.57
C ALA A 155 -11.22 -19.22 -1.88
N VAL A 156 -10.32 -20.09 -2.32
CA VAL A 156 -10.58 -21.05 -3.41
C VAL A 156 -11.09 -22.33 -2.77
N VAL A 157 -12.31 -22.71 -3.13
CA VAL A 157 -12.98 -23.90 -2.61
C VAL A 157 -13.33 -24.85 -3.74
N GLU A 158 -13.36 -26.15 -3.45
CA GLU A 158 -13.90 -27.13 -4.36
C GLU A 158 -15.44 -27.12 -4.29
N PHE A 159 -16.09 -26.85 -5.41
CA PHE A 159 -17.53 -26.91 -5.55
C PHE A 159 -17.92 -27.71 -6.79
N GLN A 160 -18.65 -28.82 -6.58
CA GLN A 160 -19.06 -29.74 -7.65
C GLN A 160 -17.88 -30.27 -8.49
N GLY A 161 -16.74 -30.55 -7.85
CA GLY A 161 -15.54 -31.05 -8.53
C GLY A 161 -14.78 -30.00 -9.34
N GLN A 162 -15.06 -28.72 -9.13
CA GLN A 162 -14.32 -27.61 -9.74
C GLN A 162 -13.84 -26.65 -8.65
N MET A 163 -12.59 -26.20 -8.76
CA MET A 163 -12.07 -25.13 -7.92
C MET A 163 -12.69 -23.80 -8.33
N ARG A 164 -13.21 -23.07 -7.35
CA ARG A 164 -13.91 -21.80 -7.54
C ARG A 164 -13.61 -20.85 -6.39
N LEU A 165 -13.57 -19.55 -6.67
CA LEU A 165 -13.62 -18.52 -5.64
C LEU A 165 -14.95 -18.58 -4.86
N ALA A 166 -14.88 -18.79 -3.55
CA ALA A 166 -16.02 -18.73 -2.64
C ALA A 166 -16.64 -17.31 -2.66
N PRO A 167 -17.95 -17.14 -2.43
CA PRO A 167 -18.52 -15.80 -2.27
C PRO A 167 -17.78 -15.01 -1.17
N VAL A 168 -17.44 -13.74 -1.41
CA VAL A 168 -16.74 -12.89 -0.42
C VAL A 168 -17.48 -12.90 0.92
N ALA A 169 -18.81 -12.76 0.87
CA ALA A 169 -19.64 -12.79 2.06
C ALA A 169 -19.58 -14.13 2.82
N SER A 170 -19.09 -15.23 2.26
CA SER A 170 -18.94 -16.51 3.00
C SER A 170 -17.57 -16.67 3.65
N CYS A 171 -16.63 -15.75 3.36
CA CYS A 171 -15.27 -15.78 3.84
C CYS A 171 -15.11 -14.94 5.11
N SER A 172 -14.25 -15.41 6.02
CA SER A 172 -13.87 -14.69 7.23
C SER A 172 -12.47 -15.08 7.70
N LEU A 173 -11.82 -14.21 8.45
CA LEU A 173 -10.59 -14.48 9.17
C LEU A 173 -10.90 -14.62 10.65
N SER A 174 -9.99 -15.30 11.35
CA SER A 174 -9.99 -15.40 12.81
C SER A 174 -8.58 -15.15 13.35
N ALA A 175 -8.40 -15.11 14.66
CA ALA A 175 -7.08 -15.00 15.29
C ALA A 175 -6.06 -16.07 14.85
N ARG A 176 -6.53 -17.20 14.30
CA ARG A 176 -5.67 -18.25 13.72
C ARG A 176 -4.78 -17.75 12.60
N VAL A 177 -5.16 -16.68 11.90
CA VAL A 177 -4.31 -16.06 10.88
C VAL A 177 -2.93 -15.67 11.43
N LEU A 178 -2.84 -15.32 12.71
CA LEU A 178 -1.58 -14.99 13.40
C LEU A 178 -0.64 -16.18 13.57
N GLU A 179 -1.15 -17.42 13.47
CA GLU A 179 -0.34 -18.65 13.46
C GLU A 179 0.43 -18.83 12.13
N HIS A 180 0.09 -18.02 11.12
CA HIS A 180 0.74 -17.96 9.81
C HIS A 180 1.51 -16.65 9.66
N PRO A 181 2.62 -16.44 10.41
CA PRO A 181 3.28 -15.14 10.47
C PRO A 181 3.82 -14.69 9.11
N TYR A 182 4.17 -15.63 8.22
CA TYR A 182 4.66 -15.38 6.86
C TYR A 182 3.56 -15.34 5.79
N ALA A 183 2.27 -15.31 6.17
CA ALA A 183 1.19 -15.04 5.25
C ALA A 183 1.23 -13.55 4.83
N PRO A 184 1.34 -13.26 3.52
CA PRO A 184 1.30 -11.88 3.04
C PRO A 184 -0.04 -11.22 3.34
N LEU A 185 0.01 -10.01 3.88
CA LEU A 185 -1.16 -9.20 4.22
C LEU A 185 -1.36 -8.07 3.20
N ALA A 186 -0.35 -7.21 3.06
CA ALA A 186 -0.41 -5.98 2.27
C ALA A 186 0.80 -5.88 1.34
N ILE A 187 0.57 -5.52 0.07
CA ILE A 187 1.54 -5.62 -1.02
C ILE A 187 1.57 -4.31 -1.82
N ASP A 188 2.76 -3.83 -2.16
CA ASP A 188 2.93 -2.73 -3.13
C ASP A 188 2.35 -3.15 -4.49
N VAL A 189 1.42 -2.36 -5.02
CA VAL A 189 0.65 -2.70 -6.23
C VAL A 189 0.86 -1.66 -7.33
N ASP A 190 0.90 -2.12 -8.58
CA ASP A 190 0.75 -1.25 -9.73
C ASP A 190 -0.75 -1.08 -10.02
N GLY A 191 -1.35 -0.04 -9.43
CA GLY A 191 -2.78 0.24 -9.57
C GLY A 191 -3.24 0.40 -11.02
N VAL A 192 -2.40 0.98 -11.90
CA VAL A 192 -2.71 1.11 -13.32
C VAL A 192 -2.78 -0.26 -13.99
N ALA A 193 -1.79 -1.12 -13.73
CA ALA A 193 -1.78 -2.48 -14.26
C ALA A 193 -2.95 -3.32 -13.71
N ALA A 194 -3.21 -3.24 -12.41
CA ALA A 194 -4.29 -3.97 -11.76
C ALA A 194 -5.68 -3.56 -12.28
N MET A 195 -5.92 -2.25 -12.45
CA MET A 195 -7.14 -1.74 -13.06
C MET A 195 -7.33 -2.24 -14.49
N ARG A 196 -6.27 -2.31 -15.29
CA ARG A 196 -6.34 -2.83 -16.67
C ARG A 196 -6.62 -4.33 -16.74
N LYS A 197 -6.09 -5.13 -15.82
CA LYS A 197 -6.24 -6.60 -15.85
C LYS A 197 -7.54 -7.08 -15.22
N VAL A 198 -7.93 -6.52 -14.06
CA VAL A 198 -9.01 -7.04 -13.20
C VAL A 198 -10.03 -5.97 -12.86
N GLY A 199 -9.71 -4.68 -13.05
CA GLY A 199 -10.59 -3.59 -12.60
C GLY A 199 -10.67 -3.48 -11.08
N ASN A 200 -9.69 -4.03 -10.37
CA ASN A 200 -9.59 -3.94 -8.92
C ASN A 200 -8.12 -3.88 -8.49
N PRO A 201 -7.63 -2.73 -7.98
CA PRO A 201 -6.26 -2.59 -7.50
C PRO A 201 -6.14 -2.81 -5.98
N PHE A 202 -7.25 -3.01 -5.27
CA PHE A 202 -7.27 -3.14 -3.81
C PHE A 202 -6.89 -4.53 -3.32
N TYR A 203 -6.98 -5.54 -4.19
CA TYR A 203 -6.67 -6.93 -3.86
C TYR A 203 -5.86 -7.59 -4.97
N ILE A 204 -4.77 -8.26 -4.59
CA ILE A 204 -3.97 -9.05 -5.53
C ILE A 204 -3.56 -10.38 -4.89
N ALA A 205 -3.37 -11.41 -5.70
CA ALA A 205 -2.77 -12.66 -5.26
C ALA A 205 -1.98 -13.31 -6.40
N PRO A 206 -0.81 -13.91 -6.12
CA PRO A 206 -0.04 -14.59 -7.13
C PRO A 206 -0.64 -15.97 -7.47
N PRO A 207 -0.32 -16.49 -8.67
CA PRO A 207 -0.47 -17.91 -8.93
C PRO A 207 0.46 -18.69 -7.98
N ILE A 208 -0.03 -19.77 -7.36
CA ILE A 208 0.81 -20.66 -6.56
C ILE A 208 1.36 -21.76 -7.48
N PRO A 209 2.70 -21.94 -7.54
CA PRO A 209 3.29 -23.04 -8.30
C PRO A 209 2.76 -24.39 -7.82
N ASN A 210 2.44 -25.29 -8.76
CA ASN A 210 2.06 -26.68 -8.48
C ASN A 210 0.74 -26.86 -7.71
N VAL A 211 -0.14 -25.86 -7.69
CA VAL A 211 -1.55 -26.04 -7.31
C VAL A 211 -2.36 -26.13 -8.61
N PRO A 212 -2.79 -27.34 -9.04
CA PRO A 212 -3.60 -27.49 -10.24
C PRO A 212 -4.93 -26.75 -10.08
N GLU A 213 -5.43 -26.15 -11.17
CA GLU A 213 -6.77 -25.57 -11.24
C GLU A 213 -7.04 -24.44 -10.23
N ASP A 214 -6.01 -23.70 -9.83
CA ASP A 214 -6.18 -22.52 -9.00
C ASP A 214 -6.74 -21.34 -9.83
N ASP A 215 -7.78 -20.65 -9.34
CA ASP A 215 -8.38 -19.49 -10.02
C ASP A 215 -7.36 -18.33 -10.21
N TYR A 216 -6.28 -18.32 -9.43
CA TYR A 216 -5.18 -17.36 -9.58
C TYR A 216 -4.15 -17.74 -10.65
N THR A 217 -4.22 -18.94 -11.23
CA THR A 217 -3.20 -19.47 -12.18
C THR A 217 -3.02 -18.60 -13.42
N SER A 218 -4.08 -17.91 -13.86
CA SER A 218 -4.02 -17.01 -15.02
C SER A 218 -3.11 -15.79 -14.81
N GLY A 219 -2.76 -15.47 -13.56
CA GLY A 219 -2.03 -14.26 -13.20
C GLY A 219 -2.82 -12.97 -13.42
N ALA A 220 -4.12 -13.06 -13.68
CA ALA A 220 -4.98 -11.88 -13.84
C ALA A 220 -4.93 -10.99 -12.58
N TYR A 221 -5.10 -11.62 -11.41
CA TYR A 221 -5.07 -10.99 -10.08
C TYR A 221 -3.67 -10.62 -9.58
N TRP A 222 -2.61 -10.79 -10.39
CA TRP A 222 -1.24 -10.51 -9.97
C TRP A 222 -0.66 -9.30 -10.70
N SER A 223 -0.56 -8.18 -9.99
CA SER A 223 0.00 -6.91 -10.50
C SER A 223 0.83 -6.16 -9.43
N PRO A 224 1.85 -6.79 -8.83
CA PRO A 224 2.70 -6.12 -7.85
C PRO A 224 3.49 -4.98 -8.48
N ALA A 225 3.79 -3.94 -7.72
CA ALA A 225 4.67 -2.86 -8.14
C ALA A 225 6.14 -3.18 -7.85
N HIS A 226 7.03 -2.75 -8.73
CA HIS A 226 8.48 -2.91 -8.63
C HIS A 226 9.20 -1.56 -8.46
N ARG A 227 8.62 -0.62 -7.68
CA ARG A 227 9.12 0.76 -7.54
C ARG A 227 10.45 0.86 -6.79
N HIS A 228 10.70 -0.05 -5.85
CA HIS A 228 11.81 0.04 -4.90
C HIS A 228 13.07 -0.63 -5.44
N HIS A 229 13.68 -0.03 -6.46
CA HIS A 229 14.83 -0.61 -7.19
C HIS A 229 14.50 -2.00 -7.79
N GLY A 230 13.32 -2.15 -8.37
CA GLY A 230 12.87 -3.41 -8.96
C GLY A 230 12.26 -4.38 -7.94
N GLN A 231 12.17 -4.00 -6.67
CA GLN A 231 11.61 -4.83 -5.62
C GLN A 231 10.19 -4.37 -5.26
N THR A 232 9.35 -5.34 -4.96
CA THR A 232 8.04 -5.17 -4.32
C THR A 232 8.24 -5.24 -2.82
N VAL A 233 7.55 -4.38 -2.07
CA VAL A 233 7.53 -4.42 -0.60
C VAL A 233 6.25 -5.11 -0.15
N VAL A 234 6.38 -6.03 0.79
CA VAL A 234 5.28 -6.84 1.31
C VAL A 234 5.28 -6.78 2.84
N GLY A 235 4.13 -6.46 3.41
CA GLY A 235 3.84 -6.56 4.83
C GLY A 235 3.12 -7.87 5.12
N PHE A 236 3.47 -8.51 6.23
CA PHE A 236 2.99 -9.84 6.60
C PHE A 236 2.17 -9.78 7.88
N VAL A 237 1.28 -10.75 8.04
CA VAL A 237 0.44 -10.88 9.23
C VAL A 237 1.26 -10.90 10.53
N GLY A 238 2.46 -11.50 10.51
CA GLY A 238 3.37 -11.53 11.65
C GLY A 238 4.05 -10.20 12.00
N GLY A 239 3.70 -9.08 11.34
CA GLY A 239 4.24 -7.75 11.65
C GLY A 239 5.57 -7.41 10.99
N HIS A 240 6.12 -8.32 10.18
CA HIS A 240 7.35 -8.10 9.43
C HIS A 240 7.07 -7.53 8.04
N VAL A 241 8.09 -6.89 7.47
CA VAL A 241 8.05 -6.33 6.13
C VAL A 241 9.27 -6.81 5.37
N LEU A 242 9.06 -7.49 4.25
CA LEU A 242 10.12 -8.00 3.38
C LEU A 242 10.01 -7.37 1.99
N ARG A 243 11.05 -7.57 1.20
CA ARG A 243 11.14 -7.04 -0.16
C ARG A 243 11.67 -8.14 -1.06
N SER A 244 11.09 -8.28 -2.25
CA SER A 244 11.58 -9.23 -3.24
C SER A 244 11.38 -8.69 -4.66
N PRO A 245 12.30 -8.97 -5.59
CA PRO A 245 12.05 -8.75 -7.02
C PRO A 245 11.09 -9.78 -7.63
N THR A 246 10.86 -10.92 -6.97
CA THR A 246 9.98 -12.00 -7.42
C THR A 246 9.16 -12.55 -6.25
N PRO A 247 8.27 -11.74 -5.65
CA PRO A 247 7.54 -12.08 -4.43
C PRO A 247 6.73 -13.38 -4.53
N GLU A 248 6.23 -13.74 -5.72
CA GLU A 248 5.50 -14.98 -5.98
C GLU A 248 6.35 -16.26 -5.91
N ARG A 249 7.68 -16.13 -5.96
CA ARG A 249 8.63 -17.26 -5.89
C ARG A 249 9.28 -17.40 -4.51
N GLU A 250 9.04 -16.45 -3.62
CA GLU A 250 9.55 -16.50 -2.26
C GLU A 250 8.84 -17.61 -1.47
N PRO A 251 9.52 -18.22 -0.46
CA PRO A 251 8.95 -19.28 0.37
C PRO A 251 7.98 -18.71 1.43
N TRP A 252 7.16 -17.73 1.04
CA TRP A 252 6.14 -17.12 1.88
C TRP A 252 4.87 -17.95 1.84
N ASP A 253 4.03 -17.81 2.85
CA ASP A 253 2.79 -18.57 2.97
C ASP A 253 1.68 -17.95 2.10
N TRP A 254 1.88 -17.99 0.79
CA TRP A 254 0.87 -17.59 -0.19
C TRP A 254 -0.32 -18.56 -0.22
N ALA A 255 -0.17 -19.77 0.32
CA ALA A 255 -1.20 -20.79 0.31
C ALA A 255 -2.28 -20.55 1.38
N TYR A 256 -1.99 -19.78 2.44
CA TYR A 256 -2.98 -19.41 3.43
C TYR A 256 -4.17 -18.64 2.82
N GLN A 257 -5.38 -18.99 3.24
CA GLN A 257 -6.63 -18.41 2.74
C GLN A 257 -7.62 -18.17 3.88
N ALA A 258 -8.64 -17.35 3.62
CA ALA A 258 -9.73 -17.13 4.55
C ALA A 258 -10.52 -18.42 4.85
N GLU A 259 -11.15 -18.46 6.03
CA GLU A 259 -12.06 -19.54 6.42
C GLU A 259 -13.42 -19.35 5.73
N VAL A 260 -13.97 -20.43 5.17
CA VAL A 260 -15.29 -20.45 4.54
C VAL A 260 -16.31 -21.08 5.50
N ARG A 261 -17.51 -20.49 5.59
CA ARG A 261 -18.62 -20.97 6.42
C ARG A 261 -19.65 -21.77 5.63
#